data_AF-A0AAE3QY70-F1
#
_entry.id   AF-A0AAE3QY70-F1
#
_cell.length_a   1.000
_cell.length_b   1.000
_cell.length_c   1.000
_cell.angle_alpha   90.00
_cell.angle_beta   90.00
_cell.angle_gamma   90.00
#
_symmetry.space_group_name_H-M   'P 1'
#
loop_
_entity.id
_entity.type
_entity.pdbx_description
1 polymer ?
#
loop_
_entity_poly.entity_id
_entity_poly.type
_entity_poly.pdbx_seq_one_letter_code
_entity_poly.pdbx_strand_id
1 'polypeptide(L)'
;MLLIVGGIVFVAYNSMDTSFKGKPVQTIALISKRVPLATGFGGVFTYDSCSTILTLSGTDIVGDRYYAEYDSEDCENLNVFYNRPVFLEDEKTHKTTGVLLSVMSVFGSVKFEYTVDGKDYERIQYIGSDSLKNYPNLREGQALEVTYWVENPARSIIYLDK
;
A
#
# COMPACT_ATOMS: atom_id res chain seq x y z
N MET A 1 -18.08 -25.28 -26.62
CA MET A 1 -16.72 -24.92 -26.22
C MET A 1 -16.63 -23.40 -26.26
N LEU A 2 -16.85 -22.76 -25.11
CA LEU A 2 -16.92 -21.31 -25.00
C LEU A 2 -15.52 -20.80 -24.65
N LEU A 3 -14.84 -20.17 -25.62
CA LEU A 3 -13.53 -19.57 -25.43
C LEU A 3 -13.75 -18.14 -24.89
N ILE A 4 -13.76 -17.99 -23.57
CA ILE A 4 -13.73 -16.66 -22.95
C ILE A 4 -12.29 -16.16 -23.05
N VAL A 5 -11.99 -15.41 -24.11
CA VAL A 5 -10.77 -14.58 -24.16
C VAL A 5 -11.07 -13.35 -23.31
N GLY A 6 -10.87 -13.48 -22.00
CA GLY A 6 -11.02 -12.38 -21.05
C GLY A 6 -9.96 -11.34 -21.34
N GLY A 7 -10.31 -10.32 -22.13
CA GLY A 7 -9.53 -9.10 -22.25
C GLY A 7 -9.48 -8.43 -20.88
N ILE A 8 -8.34 -8.52 -20.21
CA ILE A 8 -8.08 -7.74 -19.00
C ILE A 8 -8.01 -6.29 -19.46
N VAL A 9 -9.03 -5.50 -19.10
CA VAL A 9 -9.01 -4.05 -19.34
C VAL A 9 -8.14 -3.43 -18.26
N PHE A 10 -7.05 -2.79 -18.67
CA PHE A 10 -6.17 -2.06 -17.77
C PHE A 10 -6.67 -0.61 -17.67
N VAL A 11 -7.44 -0.30 -16.63
CA VAL A 11 -7.80 1.09 -16.31
C VAL A 11 -6.79 1.59 -15.28
N ALA A 12 -5.94 2.54 -15.68
CA ALA A 12 -5.06 3.26 -14.77
C ALA A 12 -5.82 4.46 -14.19
N TYR A 13 -6.30 4.34 -12.95
CA TYR A 13 -6.97 5.44 -12.26
C TYR A 13 -5.98 6.18 -11.35
N ASN A 14 -5.84 7.48 -11.53
CA ASN A 14 -5.18 8.35 -10.55
C ASN A 14 -6.28 8.86 -9.61
N SER A 15 -6.38 8.28 -8.40
CA SER A 15 -7.29 8.76 -7.36
C SER A 15 -6.83 10.15 -6.91
N MET A 16 -7.45 11.19 -7.46
CA MET A 16 -7.39 12.54 -6.89
C MET A 16 -8.78 13.16 -6.64
N ASP A 17 -9.87 12.54 -7.10
CA ASP A 17 -11.23 12.96 -6.71
C ASP A 17 -12.25 11.87 -7.08
N THR A 18 -12.41 10.85 -6.24
CA THR A 18 -13.45 9.83 -6.47
C THR A 18 -14.77 10.33 -5.90
N SER A 19 -15.57 10.99 -6.73
CA SER A 19 -16.99 11.17 -6.41
C SER A 19 -17.66 9.79 -6.51
N PHE A 20 -18.05 9.24 -5.36
CA PHE A 20 -18.87 8.03 -5.32
C PHE A 20 -20.32 8.40 -5.67
N LYS A 21 -20.91 7.66 -6.60
CA LYS A 21 -22.32 7.72 -6.97
C LYS A 21 -23.17 7.06 -5.89
N GLY A 22 -22.74 5.89 -5.43
CA GLY A 22 -23.37 5.12 -4.35
C GLY A 22 -22.69 5.33 -3.00
N LYS A 23 -22.94 4.39 -2.08
CA LYS A 23 -22.32 4.40 -0.75
C LYS A 23 -20.89 3.84 -0.82
N PRO A 24 -19.92 4.46 -0.11
CA PRO A 24 -18.61 3.85 0.10
C PRO A 24 -18.75 2.53 0.86
N VAL A 25 -18.12 1.47 0.38
CA VAL A 25 -18.00 0.19 1.08
C VAL A 25 -16.52 -0.11 1.34
N GLN A 26 -16.20 -0.36 2.61
CA GLN A 26 -14.83 -0.66 3.03
C GLN A 26 -14.40 -2.05 2.58
N THR A 27 -13.15 -2.16 2.15
CA THR A 27 -12.51 -3.41 1.73
C THR A 27 -11.00 -3.34 1.97
N ILE A 28 -10.30 -4.46 1.69
CA ILE A 28 -8.85 -4.53 1.67
C ILE A 28 -8.39 -4.77 0.23
N ALA A 29 -7.54 -3.87 -0.27
CA ALA A 29 -6.93 -4.02 -1.58
C ALA A 29 -5.54 -4.66 -1.46
N LEU A 30 -5.29 -5.72 -2.22
CA LEU A 30 -4.05 -6.48 -2.29
C LEU A 30 -3.28 -6.15 -3.57
N ILE A 31 -1.99 -5.80 -3.45
CA ILE A 31 -1.09 -5.73 -4.60
C ILE A 31 -0.73 -7.15 -5.06
N SER A 32 -1.41 -7.62 -6.10
CA SER A 32 -1.24 -8.97 -6.66
C SER A 32 -0.06 -9.06 -7.63
N LYS A 33 0.29 -7.96 -8.29
CA LYS A 33 1.32 -7.93 -9.33
C LYS A 33 1.93 -6.54 -9.47
N ARG A 34 3.23 -6.48 -9.78
CA ARG A 34 3.94 -5.25 -10.16
C ARG A 34 3.94 -5.08 -11.68
N VAL A 35 3.71 -3.86 -12.17
CA VAL A 35 3.66 -3.53 -13.60
C VAL A 35 4.65 -2.40 -13.89
N PRO A 36 5.53 -2.54 -14.90
CA PRO A 36 6.40 -1.44 -15.31
C PRO A 36 5.59 -0.29 -15.92
N LEU A 37 5.94 0.94 -15.56
CA LEU A 37 5.37 2.19 -16.08
C LEU A 37 6.49 3.06 -16.67
N ALA A 38 6.14 4.02 -17.52
CA ALA A 38 7.13 4.94 -18.12
C ALA A 38 7.93 5.74 -17.08
N THR A 39 7.33 6.01 -15.92
CA THR A 39 7.91 6.80 -14.82
C THR A 39 8.34 5.94 -13.62
N GLY A 40 8.31 4.61 -13.74
CA GLY A 40 8.63 3.70 -12.64
C GLY A 40 7.81 2.42 -12.69
N PHE A 41 7.05 2.15 -11.63
CA PHE A 41 6.28 0.93 -11.49
C PHE A 41 4.91 1.24 -10.86
N GLY A 42 3.94 0.38 -11.14
CA GLY A 42 2.62 0.37 -10.53
C GLY A 42 2.27 -1.00 -9.96
N GLY A 43 1.15 -1.05 -9.23
CA GLY A 43 0.59 -2.26 -8.65
C GLY A 43 -0.76 -2.62 -9.26
N VAL A 44 -0.98 -3.90 -9.53
CA VAL A 44 -2.31 -4.44 -9.81
C VAL A 44 -2.97 -4.78 -8.48
N PHE A 45 -4.07 -4.11 -8.19
CA PHE A 45 -4.87 -4.30 -7.00
C PHE A 45 -6.00 -5.31 -7.26
N THR A 46 -6.18 -6.20 -6.30
CA THR A 46 -7.27 -7.18 -6.23
C THR A 46 -7.98 -7.02 -4.88
N TYR A 47 -9.30 -7.11 -4.84
CA TYR A 47 -10.12 -6.97 -3.63
C TYR A 47 -11.39 -7.81 -3.76
N ASP A 48 -11.95 -8.25 -2.63
CA ASP A 48 -12.98 -9.31 -2.58
C ASP A 48 -14.38 -8.87 -3.04
N SER A 49 -14.58 -7.61 -3.43
CA SER A 49 -15.84 -7.17 -4.01
C SER A 49 -15.77 -7.12 -5.54
N CYS A 50 -16.78 -7.72 -6.17
CA CYS A 50 -17.02 -7.69 -7.61
C CYS A 50 -16.00 -8.43 -8.51
N SER A 51 -15.00 -9.13 -7.93
CA SER A 51 -13.96 -9.87 -8.70
C SER A 51 -13.20 -9.02 -9.73
N THR A 52 -13.18 -7.70 -9.54
CA THR A 52 -12.55 -6.75 -10.46
C THR A 52 -11.06 -6.65 -10.17
N ILE A 53 -10.25 -6.68 -11.23
CA ILE A 53 -8.81 -6.44 -11.17
C ILE A 53 -8.56 -5.00 -11.64
N LEU A 54 -8.05 -4.14 -10.76
CA LEU A 54 -7.72 -2.76 -11.09
C LEU A 54 -6.20 -2.59 -11.14
N THR A 55 -5.70 -1.77 -12.07
CA THR A 55 -4.27 -1.45 -12.14
C THR A 55 -4.06 -0.02 -11.73
N LEU A 56 -3.36 0.23 -10.64
CA LEU A 56 -3.06 1.58 -10.16
C LEU A 56 -1.55 1.79 -10.15
N SER A 57 -1.09 3.02 -10.36
CA SER A 57 0.29 3.38 -10.06
C SER A 57 0.46 3.46 -8.54
N GLY A 58 1.41 2.73 -7.96
CA GLY A 58 1.56 2.61 -6.51
C GLY A 58 2.81 1.82 -6.13
N THR A 59 3.12 1.77 -4.84
CA THR A 59 4.35 1.20 -4.29
C THR A 59 4.54 -0.29 -4.59
N ASP A 60 5.80 -0.74 -4.56
CA ASP A 60 6.32 -1.85 -5.36
C ASP A 60 6.23 -3.27 -4.76
N ILE A 61 5.69 -3.44 -3.56
CA ILE A 61 5.81 -4.70 -2.82
C ILE A 61 4.56 -5.55 -3.05
N VAL A 62 4.71 -6.57 -3.90
CA VAL A 62 3.69 -7.60 -4.10
C VAL A 62 3.37 -8.26 -2.76
N GLY A 63 2.09 -8.41 -2.46
CA GLY A 63 1.59 -8.89 -1.18
C GLY A 63 1.20 -7.77 -0.20
N ASP A 64 1.55 -6.50 -0.48
CA ASP A 64 1.07 -5.38 0.33
C ASP A 64 -0.45 -5.28 0.29
N ARG A 65 -1.03 -4.93 1.44
CA ARG A 65 -2.46 -4.77 1.64
C ARG A 65 -2.73 -3.40 2.24
N TYR A 66 -3.79 -2.76 1.76
CA TYR A 66 -4.21 -1.43 2.18
C TYR A 66 -5.70 -1.41 2.45
N TYR A 67 -6.11 -0.57 3.40
CA TYR A 67 -7.51 -0.18 3.45
C TYR A 67 -7.91 0.49 2.15
N ALA A 68 -9.10 0.19 1.68
CA ALA A 68 -9.68 0.81 0.50
C ALA A 68 -11.20 0.95 0.68
N GLU A 69 -11.79 1.82 -0.13
CA GLU A 69 -13.23 1.96 -0.26
C GLU A 69 -13.60 1.87 -1.73
N TYR A 70 -14.67 1.16 -2.06
CA TYR A 70 -15.24 1.12 -3.40
C TYR A 70 -16.68 1.64 -3.40
N ASP A 71 -17.12 2.15 -4.54
CA ASP A 71 -18.51 2.56 -4.72
C ASP A 71 -19.43 1.33 -4.87
N SER A 72 -20.40 1.17 -3.98
CA SER A 72 -21.40 0.08 -4.05
C SER A 72 -22.19 0.00 -5.35
N GLU A 73 -22.30 1.09 -6.11
CA GLU A 73 -22.99 1.14 -7.41
C GLU A 73 -22.04 1.06 -8.61
N ASP A 74 -20.73 1.19 -8.39
CA ASP A 74 -19.69 1.22 -9.42
C ASP A 74 -18.38 0.64 -8.86
N CYS A 75 -18.27 -0.69 -8.81
CA CYS A 75 -17.14 -1.32 -8.11
C CYS A 75 -15.77 -0.95 -8.69
N GLU A 76 -15.68 -0.49 -9.94
CA GLU A 76 -14.43 -0.02 -10.56
C GLU A 76 -13.93 1.29 -9.95
N ASN A 77 -14.81 2.06 -9.31
CA ASN A 77 -14.48 3.27 -8.59
C ASN A 77 -13.92 2.92 -7.19
N LEU A 78 -12.62 2.60 -7.16
CA LEU A 78 -11.88 2.24 -5.95
C LEU A 78 -10.97 3.38 -5.49
N ASN A 79 -11.04 3.70 -4.21
CA ASN A 79 -10.11 4.58 -3.52
C ASN A 79 -9.22 3.79 -2.56
N VAL A 80 -7.92 3.74 -2.81
CA VAL A 80 -6.94 3.03 -1.97
C VAL A 80 -6.24 4.01 -1.03
N PHE A 81 -6.27 3.74 0.27
CA PHE A 81 -5.60 4.56 1.27
C PHE A 81 -4.15 4.09 1.45
N TYR A 82 -3.24 4.57 0.59
CA TYR A 82 -1.82 4.19 0.62
C TYR A 82 -1.10 4.52 1.94
N ASN A 83 -1.64 5.43 2.74
CA ASN A 83 -1.13 5.78 4.07
C ASN A 83 -1.65 4.85 5.18
N ARG A 84 -2.46 3.84 4.83
CA ARG A 84 -3.04 2.88 5.76
C ARG A 84 -2.76 1.44 5.31
N PRO A 85 -1.47 1.03 5.23
CA PRO A 85 -1.14 -0.38 5.04
C PRO A 85 -1.65 -1.19 6.24
N VAL A 86 -1.98 -2.46 6.01
CA VAL A 86 -2.59 -3.33 7.03
C VAL A 86 -2.07 -4.76 6.93
N PHE A 87 -1.98 -5.45 8.07
CA PHE A 87 -1.85 -6.91 8.17
C PHE A 87 -3.22 -7.50 8.53
N LEU A 88 -3.60 -8.61 7.90
CA LEU A 88 -4.80 -9.38 8.25
C LEU A 88 -4.57 -10.17 9.54
N GLU A 89 -5.66 -10.59 10.18
CA GLU A 89 -5.61 -11.31 11.46
C GLU A 89 -4.90 -12.68 11.36
N ASP A 90 -4.97 -13.32 10.19
CA ASP A 90 -4.33 -14.61 9.92
C ASP A 90 -2.85 -14.48 9.48
N GLU A 91 -2.37 -13.26 9.22
CA GLU A 91 -0.99 -13.00 8.85
C GLU A 91 -0.10 -12.96 10.10
N LYS A 92 0.81 -13.92 10.20
CA LYS A 92 1.80 -13.94 11.29
C LYS A 92 2.80 -12.81 11.12
N THR A 93 2.82 -11.90 12.09
CA THR A 93 3.72 -10.74 12.09
C THR A 93 4.69 -10.78 13.26
N HIS A 94 5.88 -10.24 13.04
CA HIS A 94 6.87 -9.99 14.07
C HIS A 94 7.25 -8.52 14.10
N LYS A 95 7.95 -8.12 15.17
CA LYS A 95 8.45 -6.77 15.36
C LYS A 95 9.96 -6.77 15.43
N THR A 96 10.57 -5.73 14.90
CA THR A 96 12.01 -5.46 15.02
C THR A 96 12.23 -3.94 15.15
N THR A 97 13.47 -3.55 15.40
CA THR A 97 13.88 -2.15 15.35
C THR A 97 14.42 -1.83 13.96
N GLY A 98 13.86 -0.80 13.34
CA GLY A 98 14.39 -0.19 12.13
C GLY A 98 14.92 1.21 12.39
N VAL A 99 15.59 1.77 11.39
CA VAL A 99 16.11 3.14 11.40
C VAL A 99 15.45 3.93 10.29
N LEU A 100 14.95 5.12 10.62
CA LEU A 100 14.41 6.04 9.64
C LEU A 100 15.56 6.64 8.82
N LEU A 101 15.59 6.37 7.52
CA LEU A 101 16.63 6.85 6.61
C LEU A 101 16.30 8.21 6.03
N SER A 102 15.04 8.46 5.67
CA SER A 102 14.64 9.73 5.07
C SER A 102 13.18 10.09 5.34
N VAL A 103 12.93 11.40 5.48
CA VAL A 103 11.58 11.99 5.53
C VAL A 103 11.35 12.82 4.27
N MET A 104 10.51 12.31 3.38
CA MET A 104 10.23 12.92 2.08
C MET A 104 8.94 13.74 2.15
N SER A 105 9.03 14.92 2.75
CA SER A 105 7.86 15.77 3.06
C SER A 105 7.04 16.16 1.84
N VAL A 106 7.69 16.46 0.70
CA VAL A 106 7.01 16.80 -0.56
C VAL A 106 6.08 15.68 -1.04
N PHE A 107 6.47 14.43 -0.78
CA PHE A 107 5.72 13.24 -1.20
C PHE A 107 4.95 12.60 -0.04
N GLY A 108 4.92 13.23 1.14
CA GLY A 108 4.25 12.66 2.31
C GLY A 108 4.71 11.25 2.65
N SER A 109 5.99 10.94 2.45
CA SER A 109 6.52 9.58 2.54
C SER A 109 7.74 9.50 3.45
N VAL A 110 8.05 8.29 3.91
CA VAL A 110 9.26 8.00 4.68
C VAL A 110 9.96 6.78 4.14
N LYS A 111 11.27 6.76 4.27
CA LYS A 111 12.13 5.63 3.94
C LYS A 111 12.77 5.12 5.23
N PHE A 112 12.72 3.82 5.47
CA PHE A 112 13.35 3.18 6.62
C PHE A 112 14.00 1.85 6.23
N GLU A 113 14.96 1.42 7.04
CA GLU A 113 15.64 0.13 6.91
C GLU A 113 15.56 -0.68 8.20
N TYR A 114 15.68 -1.99 8.10
CA TYR A 114 15.70 -2.93 9.22
C TYR A 114 16.29 -4.27 8.78
N THR A 115 16.73 -5.07 9.75
CA THR A 115 17.33 -6.39 9.50
C THR A 115 16.45 -7.50 10.08
N VAL A 116 16.26 -8.58 9.32
CA VAL A 116 15.62 -9.82 9.76
C VAL A 116 16.53 -10.98 9.37
N ASP A 117 16.92 -11.81 10.34
CA ASP A 117 17.80 -12.97 10.14
C ASP A 117 19.10 -12.64 9.36
N GLY A 118 19.70 -11.49 9.67
CA GLY A 118 20.94 -11.02 9.04
C GLY A 118 20.77 -10.48 7.62
N LYS A 119 19.54 -10.36 7.11
CA LYS A 119 19.22 -9.75 5.82
C LYS A 119 18.58 -8.39 6.01
N ASP A 120 19.11 -7.41 5.30
CA ASP A 120 18.60 -6.04 5.32
C ASP A 120 17.43 -5.85 4.36
N TYR A 121 16.47 -5.05 4.81
CA TYR A 121 15.28 -4.67 4.08
C TYR A 121 15.13 -3.15 4.13
N GLU A 122 14.68 -2.59 3.02
CA GLU A 122 14.39 -1.17 2.90
C GLU A 122 12.95 -1.01 2.43
N ARG A 123 12.25 -0.01 2.99
CA ARG A 123 10.88 0.30 2.59
C ARG A 123 10.63 1.79 2.53
N ILE A 124 9.89 2.19 1.49
CA ILE A 124 9.25 3.50 1.41
C ILE A 124 7.77 3.31 1.78
N GLN A 125 7.30 4.05 2.77
CA GLN A 125 5.90 4.06 3.21
C GLN A 125 5.33 5.47 3.04
N TYR A 126 4.19 5.56 2.33
CA TYR A 126 3.40 6.78 2.29
C TYR A 126 2.73 6.96 3.66
N ILE A 127 2.80 8.16 4.23
CA ILE A 127 2.25 8.53 5.53
C ILE A 127 1.36 9.79 5.44
N GLY A 128 1.01 10.22 4.22
CA GLY A 128 0.15 11.37 3.94
C GLY A 128 0.93 12.65 3.69
N SER A 129 0.39 13.54 2.83
CA SER A 129 1.02 14.82 2.48
C SER A 129 1.23 15.75 3.67
N ASP A 130 0.39 15.64 4.71
CA ASP A 130 0.48 16.44 5.95
C ASP A 130 1.40 15.80 7.01
N SER A 131 2.28 14.88 6.61
CA SER A 131 3.06 14.07 7.55
C SER A 131 3.90 14.87 8.55
N LEU A 132 4.57 15.94 8.12
CA LEU A 132 5.35 16.78 9.04
C LEU A 132 4.49 17.55 10.05
N LYS A 133 3.25 17.86 9.68
CA LYS A 133 2.30 18.51 10.59
C LYS A 133 1.79 17.52 11.63
N ASN A 134 1.53 16.28 11.22
CA ASN A 134 1.01 15.22 12.09
C ASN A 134 2.11 14.58 12.94
N TYR A 135 3.35 14.55 12.45
CA TYR A 135 4.50 13.89 13.08
C TYR A 135 5.71 14.84 13.15
N PRO A 136 5.65 15.94 13.93
CA PRO A 136 6.68 16.97 13.96
C PRO A 136 8.04 16.49 14.52
N ASN A 137 8.06 15.35 15.21
CA ASN A 137 9.27 14.80 15.82
C ASN A 137 10.02 13.79 14.93
N LEU A 138 9.47 13.50 13.75
CA LEU A 138 10.01 12.51 12.82
C LEU A 138 11.32 13.02 12.22
N ARG A 139 12.42 12.26 12.40
CA ARG A 139 13.75 12.67 11.94
C ARG A 139 14.61 11.50 11.49
N GLU A 140 15.50 11.73 10.54
CA GLU A 140 16.47 10.74 10.07
C GLU A 140 17.35 10.24 11.23
N GLY A 141 17.73 8.96 11.17
CA GLY A 141 18.46 8.25 12.23
C GLY A 141 17.58 7.82 13.42
N GLN A 142 16.30 8.17 13.46
CA GLN A 142 15.39 7.74 14.52
C GLN A 142 15.15 6.22 14.47
N ALA A 143 15.31 5.56 15.61
CA ALA A 143 14.90 4.17 15.77
C ALA A 143 13.37 4.08 15.87
N LEU A 144 12.77 3.13 15.14
CA LEU A 144 11.32 2.91 15.08
C LEU A 144 11.00 1.43 15.22
N GLU A 145 9.83 1.10 15.79
CA GLU A 145 9.29 -0.26 15.76
C GLU A 145 8.76 -0.55 14.35
N VAL A 146 9.34 -1.55 13.69
CA VAL A 146 8.91 -2.06 12.39
C VAL A 146 8.16 -3.37 12.62
N THR A 147 6.92 -3.46 12.16
CA THR A 147 6.17 -4.72 12.11
C THR A 147 6.30 -5.31 10.71
N TYR A 148 6.67 -6.59 10.57
CA TYR A 148 6.84 -7.24 9.27
C TYR A 148 6.08 -8.58 9.19
N TRP A 149 5.69 -8.97 7.98
CA TRP A 149 5.09 -10.29 7.74
C TRP A 149 6.17 -11.37 7.68
N VAL A 150 6.00 -12.42 8.48
CA VAL A 150 7.02 -13.47 8.63
C VAL A 150 7.32 -14.19 7.31
N GLU A 151 6.31 -14.40 6.45
CA GLU A 151 6.50 -15.11 5.18
C GLU A 151 7.11 -14.23 4.08
N ASN A 152 7.02 -12.91 4.21
CA ASN A 152 7.64 -11.96 3.30
C ASN A 152 8.08 -10.71 4.07
N PRO A 153 9.27 -10.72 4.70
CA PRO A 153 9.71 -9.61 5.53
C PRO A 153 9.87 -8.29 4.80
N ALA A 154 9.94 -8.26 3.47
CA ALA A 154 9.91 -7.00 2.70
C ALA A 154 8.59 -6.23 2.88
N ARG A 155 7.49 -6.94 3.16
CA ARG A 155 6.25 -6.34 3.59
C ARG A 155 6.33 -5.98 5.06
N SER A 156 6.39 -4.69 5.33
CA SER A 156 6.53 -4.13 6.67
C SER A 156 5.76 -2.84 6.83
N ILE A 157 5.49 -2.46 8.08
CA ILE A 157 4.72 -1.27 8.42
C ILE A 157 5.38 -0.63 9.63
N ILE A 158 5.58 0.69 9.57
CA ILE A 158 5.76 1.51 10.76
C ILE A 158 4.43 2.17 11.12
N TYR A 159 4.10 2.17 12.42
CA TYR A 159 2.90 2.82 12.95
C TYR A 159 3.34 4.07 13.71
N LEU A 160 3.01 5.25 13.17
CA LEU A 160 3.43 6.54 13.75
C LEU A 160 2.43 7.13 14.75
N ASP A 161 1.20 6.62 14.80
CA ASP A 161 0.10 7.10 15.66
C ASP A 161 -0.02 6.37 17.02
N LYS A 162 1.03 5.65 17.46
CA LYS A 162 1.00 4.89 18.72
C LYS A 162 1.42 5.70 19.93
#